data_AF-A0A3D3V083-F1
#
_entry.id   AF-A0A3D3V083-F1
#
_cell.length_a   1.000
_cell.length_b   1.000
_cell.length_c   1.000
_cell.angle_alpha   90.00
_cell.angle_beta   90.00
_cell.angle_gamma   90.00
#
_symmetry.space_group_name_H-M   'P 1'
#
loop_
_entity.id
_entity.type
_entity.pdbx_description
1 polymer ?
#
loop_
_entity_poly.entity_id
_entity_poly.type
_entity_poly.pdbx_seq_one_letter_code
_entity_poly.pdbx_strand_id
1 'polypeptide(L)'
;MAIIPQKQLFSWKEIENLGDLSRLRLLLDYLPDEPLMRALESQRAKGRDEYPVRAVWNSILAGIVFQHNSVESLRRELKRNDRLRWLCGFDIAKGENAV
;
A
#
# COMPACT_ATOMS: atom_id res chain seq x y z
N MET A 1 -8.84 -41.61 -19.19
CA MET A 1 -8.38 -40.27 -19.61
C MET A 1 -8.20 -39.45 -18.35
N ALA A 2 -6.95 -39.19 -17.94
CA ALA A 2 -6.68 -38.46 -16.71
C ALA A 2 -6.79 -36.95 -17.00
N ILE A 3 -7.84 -36.32 -16.48
CA ILE A 3 -8.00 -34.86 -16.52
C ILE A 3 -7.14 -34.32 -15.39
N ILE A 4 -6.05 -33.62 -15.74
CA ILE A 4 -5.27 -32.87 -14.75
C ILE A 4 -6.03 -31.55 -14.55
N PRO A 5 -6.65 -31.32 -13.37
CA PRO A 5 -7.35 -30.07 -13.13
C PRO A 5 -6.32 -28.95 -13.17
N GLN A 6 -6.43 -28.08 -14.17
CA GLN A 6 -5.62 -26.89 -14.27
C GLN A 6 -6.11 -25.95 -13.16
N LYS A 7 -5.43 -25.96 -12.01
CA LYS A 7 -5.66 -24.96 -10.97
C LYS A 7 -5.44 -23.60 -11.64
N GLN A 8 -6.50 -22.81 -11.79
CA GLN A 8 -6.35 -21.41 -12.17
C GLN A 8 -5.43 -20.82 -11.12
N LEU A 9 -4.21 -20.44 -11.52
CA LEU A 9 -3.18 -20.06 -10.57
C LEU A 9 -3.56 -18.80 -9.78
N PHE A 10 -4.51 -18.01 -10.31
CA PHE A 10 -5.09 -16.82 -9.67
C PHE A 10 -6.50 -16.61 -10.23
N SER A 11 -7.54 -16.88 -9.45
CA SER A 11 -8.88 -16.39 -9.82
C SER A 11 -9.07 -14.99 -9.23
N TRP A 12 -9.56 -14.04 -10.03
CA TRP A 12 -9.86 -12.69 -9.52
C TRP A 12 -10.80 -12.71 -8.31
N LYS A 13 -11.69 -13.72 -8.23
CA LYS A 13 -12.54 -13.99 -7.06
C LYS A 13 -11.75 -14.24 -5.78
N GLU A 14 -10.61 -14.92 -5.83
CA GLU A 14 -9.80 -15.17 -4.64
C GLU A 14 -9.21 -13.87 -4.10
N ILE A 15 -8.80 -12.95 -4.99
CA ILE A 15 -8.28 -11.63 -4.61
C ILE A 15 -9.41 -10.76 -4.08
N GLU A 16 -10.58 -10.72 -4.72
CA GLU A 16 -11.75 -9.94 -4.27
C GLU A 16 -12.25 -10.37 -2.89
N ASN A 17 -12.14 -11.65 -2.56
CA ASN A 17 -12.52 -12.18 -1.24
C ASN A 17 -11.50 -11.86 -0.13
N LEU A 18 -10.30 -11.37 -0.47
CA LEU A 18 -9.33 -10.92 0.54
C LEU A 18 -9.76 -9.58 1.12
N GLY A 19 -9.57 -9.42 2.44
CA GLY A 19 -9.70 -8.11 3.08
C GLY A 19 -8.69 -7.10 2.53
N ASP A 20 -9.03 -5.82 2.58
CA ASP A 20 -8.29 -4.73 1.91
C ASP A 20 -6.81 -4.67 2.31
N LEU A 21 -6.48 -4.91 3.59
CA LEU A 21 -5.10 -4.97 4.07
C LEU A 21 -4.31 -6.13 3.42
N SER A 22 -4.95 -7.27 3.18
CA SER A 22 -4.31 -8.42 2.52
C SER A 22 -4.12 -8.14 1.03
N ARG A 23 -5.10 -7.51 0.37
CA ARG A 23 -4.97 -7.05 -1.02
C ARG A 23 -3.86 -6.03 -1.18
N LEU A 24 -3.75 -5.08 -0.26
CA LEU A 24 -2.69 -4.09 -0.24
C LEU A 24 -1.32 -4.73 -0.03
N ARG A 25 -1.19 -5.66 0.93
CA ARG A 25 0.06 -6.39 1.15
C ARG A 25 0.51 -7.12 -0.11
N LEU A 26 -0.40 -7.85 -0.76
CA LEU A 26 -0.11 -8.53 -2.02
C LEU A 26 0.36 -7.53 -3.09
N LEU A 27 -0.29 -6.38 -3.20
CA LEU A 27 0.13 -5.35 -4.13
C LEU A 27 1.56 -4.85 -3.82
N LEU A 28 1.87 -4.54 -2.57
CA LEU A 28 3.19 -4.05 -2.15
C LEU A 28 4.30 -5.10 -2.35
N ASP A 29 3.98 -6.39 -2.16
CA ASP A 29 4.97 -7.47 -2.30
C ASP A 29 5.37 -7.71 -3.78
N TYR A 30 4.47 -7.40 -4.73
CA TYR A 30 4.66 -7.76 -6.14
C TYR A 30 4.75 -6.56 -7.10
N LEU A 31 4.45 -5.34 -6.65
CA LEU A 31 4.57 -4.14 -7.49
C LEU A 31 6.06 -3.79 -7.72
N PRO A 32 6.55 -3.72 -8.97
CA PRO A 32 7.95 -3.41 -9.25
C PRO A 32 8.22 -1.89 -9.25
N ASP A 33 7.91 -1.20 -8.15
CA ASP A 33 8.03 0.25 -8.02
C ASP A 33 9.40 0.73 -7.50
N GLU A 34 10.31 -0.18 -7.14
CA GLU A 34 11.64 0.15 -6.63
C GLU A 34 12.41 1.17 -7.49
N PRO A 35 12.46 1.07 -8.83
CA PRO A 35 13.15 2.08 -9.64
C PRO A 35 12.54 3.49 -9.51
N LEU A 36 11.21 3.56 -9.39
CA LEU A 36 10.50 4.82 -9.17
C LEU A 36 10.82 5.37 -7.78
N MET A 37 10.80 4.52 -6.75
CA MET A 37 11.09 4.95 -5.38
C MET A 37 12.50 5.53 -5.27
N ARG A 38 13.50 4.87 -5.87
CA ARG A 38 14.89 5.36 -5.90
C ARG A 38 15.01 6.69 -6.61
N ALA A 39 14.33 6.86 -7.75
CA ALA A 39 14.33 8.14 -8.47
C ALA A 39 13.75 9.27 -7.62
N LEU A 40 12.59 9.06 -6.99
CA LEU A 40 11.94 10.05 -6.14
C LEU A 40 12.77 10.38 -4.89
N GLU A 41 13.33 9.37 -4.21
CA GLU A 41 14.23 9.56 -3.07
C GLU A 41 15.49 10.35 -3.47
N SER A 42 16.08 10.06 -4.64
CA SER A 42 17.25 10.78 -5.13
C SER A 42 16.95 12.25 -5.43
N GLN A 43 15.77 12.54 -6.00
CA GLN A 43 15.32 13.90 -6.26
C GLN A 43 15.03 14.67 -4.96
N ARG A 44 14.54 14.00 -3.92
CA ARG A 44 14.29 14.61 -2.61
C ARG A 44 15.57 15.13 -1.95
N ALA A 45 16.69 14.43 -2.15
CA ALA A 45 18.00 14.78 -1.58
C ALA A 45 17.93 15.09 -0.07
N LYS A 46 18.17 16.35 0.34
CA LYS A 46 18.18 16.81 1.74
C LYS A 46 16.93 17.62 2.14
N GLY A 47 15.83 17.45 1.41
CA GLY A 47 14.55 18.10 1.74
C GLY A 47 13.94 17.63 3.06
N ARG A 48 12.81 18.24 3.45
CA ARG A 48 12.02 17.88 4.64
C ARG A 48 11.64 16.40 4.59
N ASP A 49 11.94 15.63 5.64
CA ASP A 49 11.79 14.16 5.70
C ASP A 49 10.79 13.66 6.77
N GLU A 50 9.80 14.48 7.11
CA GLU A 50 8.79 14.06 8.10
C GLU A 50 7.90 12.92 7.59
N TYR A 51 7.70 12.85 6.27
CA TYR A 51 6.89 11.86 5.57
C TYR A 51 7.77 11.11 4.57
N PRO A 52 8.20 9.85 4.83
CA PRO A 52 9.04 9.09 3.92
C PRO A 52 8.38 8.90 2.54
N VAL A 53 9.15 8.99 1.46
CA VAL A 53 8.64 8.88 0.07
C VAL A 53 7.83 7.60 -0.12
N ARG A 54 8.40 6.46 0.31
CA ARG A 54 7.75 5.15 0.21
C ARG A 54 6.46 5.08 1.02
N ALA A 55 6.44 5.66 2.22
CA ALA A 55 5.24 5.67 3.06
C ALA A 55 4.09 6.42 2.39
N VAL A 56 4.39 7.58 1.80
CA VAL A 56 3.42 8.35 1.03
C VAL A 56 2.95 7.58 -0.21
N TRP A 57 3.88 7.01 -0.97
CA TRP A 57 3.56 6.20 -2.15
C TRP A 57 2.65 5.01 -1.82
N ASN A 58 3.00 4.22 -0.82
CA ASN A 58 2.21 3.08 -0.36
C ASN A 58 0.82 3.51 0.12
N SER A 59 0.70 4.69 0.72
CA SER A 59 -0.60 5.24 1.13
C SER A 59 -1.49 5.63 -0.06
N ILE A 60 -0.91 6.12 -1.15
CA ILE A 60 -1.63 6.39 -2.40
C ILE A 60 -2.16 5.07 -2.98
N LEU A 61 -1.34 4.02 -2.99
CA LEU A 61 -1.75 2.68 -3.41
C LEU A 61 -2.87 2.12 -2.52
N ALA A 62 -2.78 2.33 -1.20
CA ALA A 62 -3.87 2.00 -0.28
C ALA A 62 -5.16 2.72 -0.65
N GLY A 63 -5.09 4.02 -1.00
CA GLY A 63 -6.22 4.80 -1.50
C GLY A 63 -6.95 4.12 -2.66
N ILE A 64 -6.21 3.54 -3.60
CA ILE A 64 -6.76 2.81 -4.75
C ILE A 64 -7.38 1.48 -4.30
N VAL A 65 -6.65 0.67 -3.52
CA VAL A 65 -7.11 -0.66 -3.07
C VAL A 65 -8.38 -0.57 -2.21
N PHE A 66 -8.43 0.42 -1.33
CA PHE A 66 -9.53 0.69 -0.39
C PHE A 66 -10.63 1.55 -1.04
N GLN A 67 -10.43 1.96 -2.30
CA GLN A 67 -11.40 2.74 -3.07
C GLN A 67 -11.81 4.06 -2.39
N HIS A 68 -10.84 4.75 -1.80
CA HIS A 68 -11.07 6.07 -1.22
C HIS A 68 -11.31 7.11 -2.33
N ASN A 69 -12.46 7.77 -2.28
CA ASN A 69 -12.88 8.78 -3.27
C ASN A 69 -12.13 10.12 -3.15
N SER A 70 -11.33 10.33 -2.10
CA SER A 70 -10.55 11.55 -1.91
C SER A 70 -9.35 11.34 -0.97
N VAL A 71 -8.39 12.27 -1.02
CA VAL A 71 -7.24 12.27 -0.13
C VAL A 71 -7.65 12.46 1.33
N GLU A 72 -8.67 13.28 1.60
CA GLU A 72 -9.21 13.46 2.96
C GLU A 72 -9.82 12.18 3.52
N SER A 73 -10.51 11.41 2.68
CA SER A 73 -11.06 10.11 3.06
C SER A 73 -9.92 9.14 3.45
N LEU A 74 -8.89 9.04 2.61
CA LEU A 74 -7.70 8.23 2.88
C LEU A 74 -6.96 8.69 4.15
N ARG A 75 -6.77 10.00 4.35
CA ARG A 75 -6.11 10.52 5.56
C ARG A 75 -6.87 10.19 6.83
N ARG A 76 -8.20 10.21 6.82
CA ARG A 76 -9.02 9.77 7.98
C ARG A 76 -8.84 8.27 8.23
N GLU A 77 -8.78 7.45 7.19
CA GLU A 77 -8.49 6.01 7.30
C GLU A 77 -7.12 5.76 7.95
N LEU A 78 -6.09 6.41 7.43
CA LEU A 78 -4.73 6.28 7.95
C LEU A 78 -4.64 6.73 9.41
N LYS A 79 -5.33 7.80 9.80
CA LYS A 79 -5.36 8.24 11.21
C LYS A 79 -5.99 7.21 12.13
N ARG A 80 -7.12 6.60 11.73
CA ARG A 80 -7.84 5.61 12.55
C ARG A 80 -7.22 4.22 12.55
N ASN A 81 -6.49 3.86 11.49
CA ASN A 81 -6.01 2.51 11.24
C ASN A 81 -4.48 2.43 11.41
N ASP A 82 -4.06 1.99 12.59
CA ASP A 82 -2.65 1.74 12.95
C ASP A 82 -1.99 0.68 12.05
N ARG A 83 -2.71 -0.40 11.75
CA ARG A 83 -2.20 -1.48 10.88
C ARG A 83 -1.96 -1.01 9.46
N LEU A 84 -2.85 -0.18 8.93
CA LEU A 84 -2.67 0.41 7.61
C LEU A 84 -1.44 1.32 7.58
N ARG A 85 -1.27 2.19 8.58
CA ARG A 85 -0.07 3.04 8.70
C ARG A 85 1.21 2.23 8.72
N TRP A 86 1.24 1.18 9.55
CA TRP A 86 2.39 0.29 9.63
C TRP A 86 2.67 -0.39 8.30
N LEU A 87 1.65 -0.91 7.62
CA LEU A 87 1.79 -1.56 6.31
C LEU A 87 2.31 -0.59 5.24
N CYS A 88 1.86 0.67 5.27
CA CYS A 88 2.39 1.69 4.38
C CYS A 88 3.85 2.05 4.68
N GLY A 89 4.33 1.82 5.91
CA GLY A 89 5.70 2.17 6.33
C GLY A 89 5.81 3.51 7.06
N PHE A 90 4.71 4.01 7.63
CA PHE A 90 4.75 5.17 8.53
C PHE A 90 5.31 4.79 9.90
N ASP A 91 5.94 5.76 10.55
CA ASP A 91 6.45 5.60 11.92
C ASP A 91 5.30 5.49 12.92
N ILE A 92 5.13 4.30 13.51
CA ILE A 92 4.07 4.02 14.49
C ILE A 92 4.23 4.90 15.74
N ALA A 93 5.47 5.23 16.14
CA ALA A 93 5.72 6.01 17.34
C ALA A 93 5.18 7.45 17.22
N LYS A 94 5.08 7.97 16.00
CA LYS A 94 4.49 9.28 15.72
C LYS A 94 2.95 9.25 15.76
N GLY A 95 2.33 8.08 15.77
CA GLY A 95 0.89 7.94 15.82
C GLY A 95 0.22 8.71 14.68
N GLU A 96 -0.80 9.52 15.00
CA GLU A 96 -1.54 10.30 13.99
C GLU A 96 -0.68 11.38 13.34
N ASN A 97 0.39 11.83 13.99
CA ASN A 97 1.31 12.85 13.44
C ASN A 97 2.17 12.29 12.30
N ALA A 98 2.13 10.97 12.05
CA ALA A 98 2.78 10.36 10.92
C ALA A 98 2.07 10.66 9.57
N VAL A 99 0.86 11.25 9.57
CA VAL A 99 -0.04 11.38 8.40
C VAL A 99 -0.77 12.74 8.31
#